data_AF-A0A1H2FBR8-F1
#
_entry.id   AF-A0A1H2FBR8-F1
#
_cell.length_a   1.000
_cell.length_b   1.000
_cell.length_c   1.000
_cell.angle_alpha   90.00
_cell.angle_beta   90.00
_cell.angle_gamma   90.00
#
_symmetry.space_group_name_H-M   'P 1'
#
loop_
_entity.id
_entity.type
_entity.pdbx_description
1 polymer ?
#
loop_
_entity_poly.entity_id
_entity_poly.type
_entity_poly.pdbx_seq_one_letter_code
_entity_poly.pdbx_strand_id
1 'polypeptide(L)'
;MYSYCQNEAIPFKYKINENVLIRFIKRGSKTTHRYELGIESDLDAGGWVVNICSDAIRHCIEEKERKIMPYISKYGRWWLLLVDHMNYTKSEDQVDIVKNISKPSCFERIIVVNYDGTSQVIDLYK
;
A
#
# COMPACT_ATOMS: atom_id res chain seq x y z
N MET A 1 -1.83 -43.86 13.58
CA MET A 1 -2.86 -43.48 12.58
C MET A 1 -2.11 -42.87 11.39
N TYR A 2 -2.11 -43.53 10.25
CA TYR A 2 -1.33 -43.12 9.08
C TYR A 2 -1.91 -41.83 8.49
N SER A 3 -1.08 -40.79 8.34
CA SER A 3 -1.45 -39.57 7.61
C SER A 3 -1.47 -39.92 6.12
N TYR A 4 -2.67 -39.99 5.54
CA TYR A 4 -2.83 -40.07 4.10
C TYR A 4 -2.38 -38.74 3.50
N CYS A 5 -1.32 -38.75 2.67
CA CYS A 5 -1.02 -37.62 1.80
C CYS A 5 -2.20 -37.45 0.82
N GLN A 6 -2.97 -36.38 0.97
CA GLN A 6 -3.99 -35.99 -0.01
C GLN A 6 -3.30 -35.51 -1.29
N ASN A 7 -3.32 -36.34 -2.32
CA ASN A 7 -2.85 -36.01 -3.68
C ASN A 7 -3.99 -35.36 -4.48
N GLU A 8 -4.47 -34.18 -4.06
CA GLU A 8 -5.47 -33.45 -4.83
C GLU A 8 -4.81 -32.62 -5.93
N ALA A 9 -5.23 -32.85 -7.17
CA ALA A 9 -4.74 -32.10 -8.32
C ALA A 9 -5.33 -30.68 -8.32
N ILE A 10 -4.48 -29.67 -8.51
CA ILE A 10 -4.88 -28.25 -8.54
C ILE A 10 -5.48 -27.91 -9.93
N PRO A 11 -6.63 -27.18 -10.01
CA PRO A 11 -7.33 -26.51 -8.92
C PRO A 11 -8.32 -27.42 -8.17
N PHE A 12 -8.41 -27.23 -6.85
CA PHE A 12 -9.38 -27.94 -6.00
C PHE A 12 -9.97 -27.03 -4.91
N LYS A 13 -11.05 -27.48 -4.28
CA LYS A 13 -11.76 -26.77 -3.21
C LYS A 13 -11.90 -27.68 -2.00
N TYR A 14 -11.55 -27.17 -0.82
CA TYR A 14 -11.68 -27.87 0.45
C TYR A 14 -12.65 -27.13 1.36
N LYS A 15 -13.78 -27.76 1.67
CA LYS A 15 -14.79 -27.19 2.55
C LYS A 15 -14.45 -27.56 4.00
N ILE A 16 -14.16 -26.57 4.84
CA ILE A 16 -13.88 -26.79 6.26
C ILE A 16 -15.20 -26.96 7.02
N ASN A 17 -16.18 -26.09 6.76
CA ASN A 17 -17.52 -26.16 7.31
C ASN A 17 -18.51 -25.43 6.39
N GLU A 18 -19.76 -25.22 6.82
CA GLU A 18 -20.79 -24.56 6.01
C GLU A 18 -20.44 -23.13 5.60
N ASN A 19 -19.62 -22.44 6.39
CA ASN A 19 -19.30 -21.03 6.23
C ASN A 19 -17.86 -20.78 5.75
N VAL A 20 -17.02 -21.81 5.65
CA VAL A 20 -15.60 -21.67 5.31
C VAL A 20 -15.20 -22.65 4.21
N LEU A 21 -14.69 -22.09 3.10
CA LEU A 21 -14.21 -22.81 1.92
C LEU A 21 -12.81 -22.33 1.55
N ILE A 22 -11.87 -23.25 1.41
CA ILE A 22 -10.54 -22.98 0.86
C ILE A 22 -10.53 -23.39 -0.61
N ARG A 23 -9.99 -22.55 -1.49
CA ARG A 23 -9.81 -22.87 -2.91
C ARG A 23 -8.33 -22.79 -3.27
N PHE A 24 -7.80 -23.87 -3.79
CA PHE A 24 -6.45 -23.98 -4.32
C PHE A 24 -6.51 -23.81 -5.83
N ILE A 25 -5.75 -22.87 -6.37
CA ILE A 25 -5.65 -22.61 -7.82
C ILE A 25 -4.20 -22.63 -8.25
N LYS A 26 -3.97 -23.09 -9.48
CA LYS A 26 -2.63 -23.10 -10.07
C LYS A 26 -2.33 -21.69 -10.54
N ARG A 27 -1.24 -21.10 -10.05
CA ARG A 27 -0.79 -19.78 -10.53
C ARG A 27 -0.51 -19.85 -12.04
N GLY A 28 -0.97 -18.83 -12.78
CA GLY A 28 -0.69 -18.66 -14.21
C GLY A 28 0.71 -18.09 -14.45
N SER A 29 1.60 -18.89 -15.06
CA SER A 29 2.93 -18.53 -15.59
C SER A 29 4.01 -18.02 -14.61
N LYS A 30 5.26 -18.04 -15.08
CA LYS A 30 6.51 -17.89 -14.28
C LYS A 30 6.71 -16.44 -13.83
N THR A 31 6.54 -16.16 -12.55
CA THR A 31 7.03 -14.93 -11.92
C THR A 31 8.39 -15.21 -11.23
N THR A 32 9.24 -14.20 -11.11
CA THR A 32 10.57 -14.30 -10.46
C THR A 32 10.49 -14.51 -8.94
N HIS A 33 9.29 -14.40 -8.36
CA HIS A 33 9.04 -14.49 -6.92
C HIS A 33 8.31 -15.80 -6.57
N ARG A 34 8.94 -16.62 -5.71
CA ARG A 34 8.41 -17.95 -5.29
C ARG A 34 7.20 -17.86 -4.36
N TYR A 35 7.00 -16.73 -3.70
CA TYR A 35 5.90 -16.45 -2.79
C TYR A 35 5.40 -15.02 -3.10
N GLU A 36 4.09 -14.82 -3.19
CA GLU A 36 3.50 -13.48 -3.07
C GLU A 36 2.74 -13.44 -1.75
N LEU A 37 2.66 -12.26 -1.16
CA LEU A 37 1.82 -12.03 0.01
C LEU A 37 0.37 -12.42 -0.35
N GLY A 38 -0.24 -13.31 0.42
CA GLY A 38 -1.63 -13.68 0.24
C GLY A 38 -2.52 -12.47 0.54
N ILE A 39 -3.17 -11.93 -0.49
CA ILE A 39 -4.14 -10.85 -0.32
C ILE A 39 -5.41 -11.45 0.29
N GLU A 40 -5.77 -10.98 1.47
CA GLU A 40 -7.13 -11.07 1.98
C GLU A 40 -7.95 -9.97 1.29
N SER A 41 -9.06 -10.37 0.67
CA SER A 41 -10.05 -9.44 0.15
C SER A 41 -11.25 -9.50 1.08
N ASP A 42 -11.20 -8.74 2.17
CA ASP A 42 -12.43 -8.37 2.86
C ASP A 42 -13.01 -7.20 2.05
N LEU A 43 -14.14 -7.47 1.38
CA LEU A 43 -14.70 -6.70 0.27
C LEU A 43 -15.13 -5.24 0.61
N ASP A 44 -14.68 -4.69 1.74
CA ASP A 44 -14.88 -3.30 2.14
C ASP A 44 -13.83 -2.78 3.18
N ALA A 45 -12.71 -3.48 3.38
CA ALA A 45 -11.74 -3.12 4.44
C ALA A 45 -10.70 -2.04 4.05
N GLY A 46 -10.82 -1.40 2.88
CA GLY A 46 -9.90 -0.33 2.45
C GLY A 46 -9.92 0.90 3.36
N GLY A 47 -11.06 1.20 4.00
CA GLY A 47 -11.23 2.43 4.79
C GLY A 47 -10.29 2.57 5.99
N TRP A 48 -9.92 1.46 6.64
CA TRP A 48 -8.95 1.50 7.74
C TRP A 48 -7.53 1.80 7.26
N VAL A 49 -7.15 1.23 6.12
CA VAL A 49 -5.81 1.41 5.53
C VAL A 49 -5.65 2.83 5.00
N VAL A 50 -6.68 3.42 4.38
CA VAL A 50 -6.69 4.81 3.92
C VAL A 50 -6.42 5.78 5.07
N ASN A 51 -7.15 5.64 6.19
CA ASN A 51 -6.97 6.52 7.35
C ASN A 51 -5.56 6.41 7.95
N ILE A 52 -5.07 5.18 8.15
CA ILE A 52 -3.73 4.93 8.68
C ILE A 52 -2.66 5.56 7.76
N CYS A 53 -2.80 5.40 6.44
CA CYS A 53 -1.87 5.98 5.49
C CYS A 53 -1.93 7.51 5.49
N SER A 54 -3.11 8.11 5.46
CA SER A 54 -3.28 9.56 5.51
C SER A 54 -2.73 10.16 6.79
N ASP A 55 -2.92 9.50 7.94
CA ASP A 55 -2.36 9.92 9.22
C ASP A 55 -0.83 9.83 9.24
N ALA A 56 -0.27 8.74 8.73
CA ALA A 56 1.18 8.58 8.61
C ALA A 56 1.80 9.63 7.69
N ILE A 57 1.17 9.93 6.55
CA ILE A 57 1.63 10.96 5.62
C ILE A 57 1.54 12.34 6.27
N ARG A 58 0.43 12.66 6.95
CA ARG A 58 0.26 13.93 7.67
C ARG A 58 1.33 14.14 8.73
N HIS A 59 1.57 13.13 9.55
CA HIS A 59 2.65 13.15 10.54
C HIS A 59 4.02 13.41 9.88
N CYS A 60 4.30 12.75 8.77
CA CYS A 60 5.55 12.96 8.03
C CYS A 60 5.66 14.38 7.48
N ILE A 61 4.58 14.96 6.96
CA ILE A 61 4.56 16.35 6.47
C ILE A 61 4.92 17.30 7.61
N GLU A 62 4.19 17.27 8.72
CA GLU A 62 4.39 18.17 9.87
C GLU A 62 5.82 18.12 10.40
N GLU A 63 6.34 16.91 10.60
CA GLU A 63 7.71 16.69 11.08
C GLU A 63 8.78 17.21 10.11
N LYS A 64 8.53 17.11 8.80
CA LYS A 64 9.49 17.53 7.78
C LYS A 64 9.39 19.03 7.52
N GLU A 65 8.21 19.63 7.56
CA GLU A 65 8.01 21.09 7.51
C GLU A 65 8.79 21.78 8.62
N ARG A 66 8.69 21.29 9.86
CA ARG A 66 9.45 21.81 11.01
C ARG A 66 10.97 21.77 10.78
N LYS A 67 11.47 20.73 10.10
CA LYS A 67 12.91 20.57 9.81
C LYS A 67 13.40 21.49 8.70
N ILE A 68 12.55 21.79 7.71
CA ILE A 68 12.94 22.64 6.58
C ILE A 68 12.67 24.13 6.83
N MET A 69 11.83 24.48 7.81
CA MET A 69 11.47 25.87 8.13
C MET A 69 12.66 26.84 8.18
N PRO A 70 13.80 26.51 8.83
CA PRO A 70 14.96 27.42 8.88
C PRO A 70 15.66 27.62 7.53
N TYR A 71 15.41 26.72 6.56
CA TYR A 71 16.08 26.70 5.27
C TYR A 71 15.11 27.02 4.12
N ILE A 72 13.83 27.28 4.40
CA ILE A 72 12.81 27.32 3.36
C ILE A 72 13.08 28.40 2.31
N SER A 73 13.65 29.54 2.73
CA SER A 73 14.06 30.66 1.86
C SER A 73 15.32 30.38 1.03
N LYS A 74 16.10 29.34 1.37
CA LYS A 74 17.35 28.99 0.68
C LYS A 74 17.11 28.33 -0.68
N TYR A 75 15.96 27.69 -0.86
CA TYR A 75 15.62 26.97 -2.09
C TYR A 75 14.23 27.38 -2.56
N GLY A 76 14.08 27.62 -3.86
CA GLY A 76 12.80 28.08 -4.42
C GLY A 76 11.70 27.02 -4.45
N ARG A 77 12.04 25.74 -4.29
CA ARG A 77 11.10 24.61 -4.36
C ARG A 77 11.53 23.52 -3.38
N TRP A 78 10.55 22.87 -2.76
CA TRP A 78 10.75 21.78 -1.82
C TRP A 78 9.83 20.63 -2.16
N TRP A 79 10.40 19.43 -2.28
CA TRP A 79 9.66 18.20 -2.50
C TRP A 79 9.86 17.24 -1.33
N LEU A 80 8.82 16.51 -0.97
CA LEU A 80 8.85 15.49 0.07
C LEU A 80 8.83 14.10 -0.58
N LEU A 81 9.88 13.32 -0.38
CA LEU A 81 9.89 11.89 -0.73
C LEU A 81 9.55 11.06 0.51
N LEU A 82 8.58 10.17 0.37
CA LEU A 82 8.19 9.16 1.35
C LEU A 82 8.41 7.77 0.76
N VAL A 83 8.84 6.81 1.56
CA VAL A 83 9.02 5.42 1.12
C VAL A 83 7.88 4.58 1.67
N ASP A 84 7.12 3.93 0.80
CA ASP A 84 6.06 2.98 1.16
C ASP A 84 6.69 1.61 1.46
N HIS A 85 7.03 1.41 2.73
CA HIS A 85 7.48 0.11 3.24
C HIS A 85 6.34 -0.88 3.49
N MET A 86 5.10 -0.42 3.42
CA MET A 86 3.94 -1.22 3.80
C MET A 86 3.16 -1.73 2.58
N ASN A 87 3.57 -1.32 1.37
CA ASN A 87 2.98 -1.71 0.09
C ASN A 87 1.47 -1.43 0.06
N TYR A 88 1.06 -0.31 0.66
CA TYR A 88 -0.33 0.09 0.81
C TYR A 88 -0.82 0.99 -0.31
N THR A 89 0.08 1.60 -1.08
CA THR A 89 -0.28 2.51 -2.17
C THR A 89 -0.70 1.71 -3.42
N LYS A 90 -1.77 0.93 -3.29
CA LYS A 90 -2.51 0.45 -4.45
C LYS A 90 -3.19 1.65 -5.11
N SER A 91 -3.21 1.67 -6.44
CA SER A 91 -3.75 2.79 -7.21
C SER A 91 -5.20 3.14 -6.88
N GLU A 92 -5.97 2.16 -6.37
CA GLU A 92 -7.38 2.30 -6.04
C GLU A 92 -7.61 3.17 -4.79
N ASP A 93 -6.78 3.02 -3.76
CA ASP A 93 -6.88 3.77 -2.50
C ASP A 93 -6.24 5.16 -2.57
N GLN A 94 -5.39 5.40 -3.58
CA GLN A 94 -4.62 6.63 -3.72
C GLN A 94 -5.51 7.87 -3.75
N VAL A 95 -6.64 7.80 -4.45
CA VAL A 95 -7.58 8.92 -4.59
C VAL A 95 -8.15 9.32 -3.22
N ASP A 96 -8.49 8.34 -2.39
CA ASP A 96 -9.09 8.60 -1.09
C ASP A 96 -8.04 9.00 -0.04
N ILE A 97 -6.81 8.46 -0.13
CA ILE A 97 -5.67 8.91 0.67
C ILE A 97 -5.41 10.41 0.41
N VAL A 98 -5.37 10.81 -0.86
CA VAL A 98 -5.13 12.21 -1.27
C VAL A 98 -6.24 13.14 -0.80
N LYS A 99 -7.51 12.72 -0.86
CA LYS A 99 -8.64 13.52 -0.33
C LYS A 99 -8.52 13.79 1.17
N ASN A 100 -7.90 12.88 1.93
CA ASN A 100 -7.75 12.99 3.38
C ASN A 100 -6.48 13.72 3.83
N ILE A 101 -5.65 14.20 2.90
CA ILE A 101 -4.43 14.95 3.18
C ILE A 101 -4.66 16.42 2.82
N SER A 102 -4.50 17.30 3.81
CA SER A 102 -4.48 18.73 3.56
C SER A 102 -3.22 19.12 2.77
N LYS A 103 -3.36 20.10 1.87
CA LYS A 103 -2.23 20.63 1.10
C LYS A 103 -1.15 21.17 2.05
N PRO A 104 0.11 20.66 1.97
CA PRO A 104 1.23 21.19 2.72
C PRO A 104 1.49 22.65 2.37
N SER A 105 1.96 23.41 3.35
CA SER A 105 2.33 24.82 3.14
C SER A 105 3.70 24.96 2.50
N CYS A 106 4.61 24.03 2.81
CA CYS A 106 6.01 24.14 2.43
C CYS A 106 6.42 23.24 1.25
N PHE A 107 5.70 22.15 1.02
CA PHE A 107 6.04 21.18 -0.02
C PHE A 107 5.21 21.41 -1.28
N GLU A 108 5.90 21.61 -2.40
CA GLU A 108 5.27 21.70 -3.71
C GLU A 108 4.76 20.30 -4.11
N ARG A 109 5.59 19.28 -3.96
CA ARG A 109 5.25 17.92 -4.39
C ARG A 109 5.52 16.90 -3.31
N ILE A 110 4.64 15.89 -3.20
CA ILE A 110 4.88 14.68 -2.42
C ILE A 110 5.04 13.51 -3.39
N ILE A 111 6.10 12.72 -3.22
CA ILE A 111 6.38 11.54 -4.03
C ILE A 111 6.46 10.35 -3.09
N VAL A 112 5.69 9.31 -3.38
CA VAL A 112 5.74 8.04 -2.64
C VAL A 112 6.50 7.03 -3.48
N VAL A 113 7.57 6.48 -2.93
CA VAL A 113 8.42 5.47 -3.55
C VAL A 113 8.04 4.12 -2.99
N ASN A 114 7.59 3.22 -3.85
CA ASN A 114 7.22 1.86 -3.48
C ASN A 114 8.47 1.01 -3.22
N TYR A 115 8.29 -0.08 -2.47
CA TYR A 115 9.39 -0.98 -2.12
C TYR A 115 10.01 -1.70 -3.34
N ASP A 116 9.27 -1.85 -4.44
CA ASP A 116 9.76 -2.42 -5.70
C ASP A 116 10.60 -1.43 -6.53
N GLY A 117 10.83 -0.22 -6.01
CA GLY A 117 11.58 0.85 -6.68
C GLY A 117 10.75 1.67 -7.67
N THR A 118 9.47 1.33 -7.87
CA THR A 118 8.55 2.21 -8.59
C THR A 118 8.21 3.42 -7.72
N SER A 119 7.77 4.52 -8.34
CA SER A 119 7.29 5.67 -7.59
C SER A 119 5.99 6.18 -8.16
N GLN A 120 5.14 6.68 -7.27
CA GLN A 120 3.87 7.31 -7.58
C GLN A 120 3.93 8.74 -7.06
N VAL A 121 3.65 9.69 -7.96
CA VAL A 121 3.54 11.09 -7.56
C VAL A 121 2.17 11.28 -6.93
N ILE A 122 2.16 11.79 -5.70
CA ILE A 122 0.96 12.30 -5.08
C ILE A 122 0.84 13.77 -5.48
N ASP A 123 0.13 14.03 -6.57
CA ASP A 123 -0.20 15.39 -6.97
C ASP A 123 -1.31 15.92 -6.08
N LEU A 124 -0.92 16.80 -5.14
CA LEU A 124 -1.85 17.54 -4.29
C LEU A 124 -2.40 18.81 -4.96
N TYR A 125 -2.08 18.99 -6.25
CA TYR A 125 -2.60 20.05 -7.08
C TYR A 125 -3.75 19.51 -7.93
N LYS A 126 -4.97 19.96 -7.63
CA LYS A 126 -6.04 20.09 -8.62
C LYS A 126 -6.01 21.49 -9.20
#